data_AF-A0A6Y5EIZ9-F1
#
_entry.id   AF-A0A6Y5EIZ9-F1
#
_cell.length_a   1.000
_cell.length_b   1.000
_cell.length_c   1.000
_cell.angle_alpha   90.00
_cell.angle_beta   90.00
_cell.angle_gamma   90.00
#
_symmetry.space_group_name_H-M   'P 1'
#
loop_
_entity.id
_entity.type
_entity.pdbx_description
1 polymer ?
#
loop_
_entity_poly.entity_id
_entity_poly.type
_entity_poly.pdbx_seq_one_letter_code
_entity_poly.pdbx_strand_id
1 'polypeptide(L)'
;MTDITANVVVSNPRPIFTESRSFKAVANGKIYIGQIDTDPVNPANQIPVYIENEDGSHVQIAQPLIINAAGKIVYNGQLVKIVTVQGHSMAIYDANGSQVDYIANV
;
A
#
# COMPACT_ATOMS: atom_id res chain seq x y z
N MET A 1 -13.42 -7.47 -42.25
CA MET A 1 -13.23 -7.21 -40.80
C MET A 1 -13.05 -5.72 -40.65
N THR A 2 -13.86 -5.07 -39.80
CA THR A 2 -13.60 -3.69 -39.37
C THR A 2 -12.38 -3.69 -38.45
N ASP A 3 -11.38 -2.86 -38.71
CA ASP A 3 -10.25 -2.68 -37.81
C ASP A 3 -10.73 -2.18 -36.44
N ILE A 4 -10.23 -2.82 -35.39
CA ILE A 4 -10.48 -2.42 -34.01
C ILE A 4 -9.22 -1.75 -33.44
N THR A 5 -9.37 -0.57 -32.84
CA THR A 5 -8.32 0.07 -32.05
C THR A 5 -8.48 -0.34 -30.58
N ALA A 6 -7.74 -1.35 -30.14
CA ALA A 6 -7.79 -1.86 -28.77
C ALA A 6 -6.86 -1.05 -27.83
N ASN A 7 -7.42 -0.13 -27.04
CA ASN A 7 -6.66 0.81 -26.20
C ASN A 7 -6.63 0.49 -24.70
N VAL A 8 -7.36 -0.54 -24.26
CA VAL A 8 -7.46 -0.88 -22.83
C VAL A 8 -6.68 -2.15 -22.56
N VAL A 9 -5.55 -2.03 -21.86
CA VAL A 9 -4.74 -3.17 -21.43
C VAL A 9 -5.36 -3.83 -20.19
N VAL A 10 -5.44 -5.16 -20.19
CA VAL A 10 -5.85 -5.92 -19.00
C VAL A 10 -4.66 -6.00 -18.05
N SER A 11 -4.86 -5.57 -16.80
CA SER A 11 -3.83 -5.59 -15.76
C SER A 11 -4.42 -5.99 -14.42
N ASN A 12 -3.57 -6.30 -13.45
CA ASN A 12 -3.97 -6.48 -12.05
C ASN A 12 -3.54 -5.24 -11.25
N PRO A 13 -4.47 -4.34 -10.89
CA PRO A 13 -4.14 -3.09 -10.21
C PRO A 13 -3.93 -3.25 -8.69
N ARG A 14 -4.18 -4.45 -8.12
CA ARG A 14 -4.00 -4.67 -6.67
C ARG A 14 -2.51 -4.90 -6.37
N PRO A 15 -1.85 -4.00 -5.63
CA PRO A 15 -0.43 -4.11 -5.36
C PRO A 15 -0.11 -5.34 -4.50
N ILE A 16 1.10 -5.86 -4.67
CA ILE A 16 1.67 -6.94 -3.87
C ILE A 16 3.02 -6.47 -3.34
N PHE A 17 3.28 -6.71 -2.05
CA PHE A 17 4.50 -6.34 -1.35
C PHE A 17 5.32 -7.59 -1.07
N THR A 18 6.57 -7.61 -1.56
CA THR A 18 7.50 -8.74 -1.44
C THR A 18 8.79 -8.32 -0.75
N GLU A 19 9.48 -9.28 -0.15
CA GLU A 19 10.77 -9.10 0.50
C GLU A 19 11.85 -8.63 -0.49
N SER A 20 12.76 -7.76 -0.03
CA SER A 20 13.81 -7.17 -0.88
C SER A 20 14.96 -8.12 -1.20
N ARG A 21 15.14 -9.18 -0.40
CA ARG A 21 16.27 -10.12 -0.50
C ARG A 21 15.87 -11.54 -0.85
N SER A 22 14.57 -11.82 -0.99
CA SER A 22 14.07 -13.15 -1.37
C SER A 22 12.70 -13.02 -2.01
N PHE A 23 12.34 -13.95 -2.90
CA PHE A 23 11.02 -13.92 -3.52
C PHE A 23 9.94 -14.50 -2.59
N LYS A 24 9.54 -13.70 -1.59
CA LYS A 24 8.52 -14.02 -0.57
C LYS A 24 7.63 -12.82 -0.35
N ALA A 25 6.38 -13.03 0.04
CA ALA A 25 5.53 -11.94 0.52
C ALA A 25 6.08 -11.39 1.85
N VAL A 26 5.92 -10.08 2.08
CA VAL A 26 6.18 -9.45 3.38
C VAL A 26 5.02 -9.79 4.35
N ALA A 27 4.86 -11.07 4.64
CA ALA A 27 3.73 -11.59 5.40
C ALA A 27 3.71 -11.02 6.82
N ASN A 28 2.54 -10.51 7.27
CA ASN A 28 2.36 -9.80 8.53
C ASN A 28 3.24 -8.54 8.67
N GLY A 29 3.71 -8.01 7.54
CA GLY A 29 4.44 -6.75 7.47
C GLY A 29 3.56 -5.53 7.74
N LYS A 30 4.24 -4.40 7.86
CA LYS A 30 3.67 -3.09 8.19
C LYS A 30 4.06 -2.09 7.12
N ILE A 31 3.11 -1.26 6.70
CA ILE A 31 3.36 -0.12 5.82
C ILE A 31 3.01 1.17 6.56
N TYR A 32 3.91 2.12 6.51
CA TYR A 32 3.73 3.48 7.01
C TYR A 32 3.73 4.46 5.85
N ILE A 33 2.86 5.46 5.92
CA ILE A 33 2.58 6.45 4.89
C ILE A 33 2.70 7.85 5.50
N GLY A 34 3.54 8.70 4.92
CA GLY A 34 3.84 10.02 5.49
C GLY A 34 4.01 11.11 4.45
N GLN A 35 4.40 12.28 4.92
CA GLN A 35 4.77 13.41 4.05
C GLN A 35 5.97 13.02 3.18
N ILE A 36 5.99 13.50 1.94
CA ILE A 36 7.09 13.29 1.00
C ILE A 36 8.43 13.66 1.65
N ASP A 37 9.47 12.87 1.37
CA ASP A 37 10.84 13.05 1.86
C ASP A 37 11.01 12.98 3.40
N THR A 38 10.03 12.42 4.12
CA THR A 38 10.08 12.24 5.58
C THR A 38 9.97 10.77 6.00
N ASP A 39 10.47 10.46 7.21
CA ASP A 39 10.30 9.13 7.83
C ASP A 39 8.85 8.95 8.35
N PRO A 40 8.04 8.08 7.73
CA PRO A 40 6.63 7.90 8.11
C PRO A 40 6.44 7.02 9.36
N VAL A 41 7.49 6.39 9.89
CA VAL A 41 7.40 5.65 11.16
C VAL A 41 7.19 6.63 12.33
N ASN A 42 7.72 7.85 12.22
CA ASN A 42 7.41 8.93 13.15
C ASN A 42 5.96 9.39 12.96
N PRO A 43 5.08 9.28 13.98
CA PRO A 43 3.68 9.68 13.87
C PRO A 43 3.47 11.15 13.48
N ALA A 44 4.41 12.04 13.81
CA ALA A 44 4.34 13.46 13.42
C ALA A 44 4.41 13.68 11.90
N ASN A 45 4.99 12.72 11.17
CA ASN A 45 5.14 12.75 9.73
C ASN A 45 4.02 11.99 9.00
N GLN A 46 3.19 11.25 9.72
CA GLN A 46 2.12 10.44 9.13
C GLN A 46 1.01 11.31 8.56
N ILE A 47 0.47 10.88 7.42
CA ILE A 47 -0.69 11.51 6.80
C ILE A 47 -1.93 10.60 6.93
N PRO A 48 -3.14 11.15 6.82
CA PRO A 48 -4.35 10.35 6.79
C PRO A 48 -4.35 9.34 5.64
N VAL A 49 -4.75 8.11 5.96
CA VAL A 49 -4.97 7.02 5.00
C VAL A 49 -6.43 6.58 5.08
N TYR A 50 -7.03 6.31 3.93
CA TYR A 50 -8.45 5.98 3.83
C TYR A 50 -8.64 4.66 3.10
N ILE A 51 -9.59 3.86 3.57
CA ILE A 51 -10.18 2.81 2.75
C ILE A 51 -11.15 3.49 1.79
N GLU A 52 -11.03 3.21 0.50
CA GLU A 52 -12.07 3.51 -0.48
C GLU A 52 -12.98 2.28 -0.61
N ASN A 53 -14.24 2.46 -0.23
CA ASN A 53 -15.26 1.42 -0.28
C ASN A 53 -15.78 1.22 -1.71
N GLU A 54 -16.50 0.11 -1.93
CA GLU A 54 -17.09 -0.21 -3.24
C GLU A 54 -18.14 0.81 -3.70
N ASP A 55 -18.79 1.52 -2.76
CA ASP A 55 -19.72 2.61 -3.03
C ASP A 55 -19.03 3.98 -3.27
N GLY A 56 -17.69 4.02 -3.21
CA GLY A 56 -16.87 5.22 -3.38
C GLY A 56 -16.71 6.07 -2.12
N SER A 57 -17.30 5.69 -0.99
CA SER A 57 -17.10 6.38 0.29
C SER A 57 -15.70 6.13 0.87
N HIS A 58 -15.22 7.06 1.70
CA HIS A 58 -13.91 6.99 2.34
C HIS A 58 -14.01 6.86 3.85
N VAL A 59 -13.33 5.85 4.40
CA VAL A 59 -13.22 5.65 5.85
C VAL A 59 -11.76 5.75 6.26
N GLN A 60 -11.44 6.73 7.11
CA GLN A 60 -10.09 6.88 7.64
C GLN A 60 -9.75 5.73 8.58
N ILE A 61 -8.54 5.18 8.47
CA ILE A 61 -8.03 4.15 9.37
C ILE A 61 -6.71 4.57 10.01
N ALA A 62 -6.35 3.90 11.11
CA ALA A 62 -5.06 4.08 11.76
C ALA A 62 -3.94 3.37 11.00
N GLN A 63 -2.73 3.90 11.14
CA GLN A 63 -1.50 3.28 10.67
C GLN A 63 -0.84 2.43 11.78
N PRO A 64 0.01 1.44 11.45
CA PRO A 64 0.41 1.01 10.11
C PRO A 64 -0.67 0.21 9.35
N LEU A 65 -0.57 0.20 8.03
CA LEU A 65 -1.34 -0.73 7.19
C LEU A 65 -0.76 -2.13 7.32
N ILE A 66 -1.61 -3.15 7.32
CA ILE A 66 -1.20 -4.54 7.56
C ILE A 66 -1.15 -5.32 6.26
N ILE A 67 -0.06 -6.07 6.06
CA ILE A 67 0.15 -6.95 4.91
C ILE A 67 -0.20 -8.39 5.31
N ASN A 68 -1.07 -9.06 4.57
CA ASN A 68 -1.40 -10.47 4.83
C ASN A 68 -0.37 -11.45 4.23
N ALA A 69 -0.58 -12.75 4.41
CA ALA A 69 0.30 -13.80 3.88
C ALA A 69 0.44 -13.82 2.34
N ALA A 70 -0.48 -13.19 1.60
CA ALA A 70 -0.41 -13.05 0.15
C ALA A 70 0.33 -11.77 -0.31
N GLY A 71 0.90 -11.00 0.62
CA GLY A 71 1.58 -9.75 0.32
C GLY A 71 0.62 -8.60 -0.02
N LYS A 72 -0.65 -8.68 0.38
CA LYS A 72 -1.67 -7.66 0.06
C LYS A 72 -2.14 -6.94 1.32
N ILE A 73 -2.51 -5.68 1.18
CA ILE A 73 -3.04 -4.88 2.30
C ILE A 73 -4.40 -5.42 2.72
N VAL A 74 -4.58 -5.59 4.03
CA VAL A 74 -5.83 -6.03 4.64
C VAL A 74 -6.24 -5.12 5.79
N TYR A 75 -7.55 -5.01 5.98
CA TYR A 75 -8.17 -4.40 7.16
C TYR A 75 -9.31 -5.29 7.63
N ASN A 76 -9.38 -5.61 8.93
CA ASN A 76 -10.35 -6.56 9.49
C ASN A 76 -10.46 -7.89 8.72
N GLY A 77 -9.32 -8.41 8.23
CA GLY A 77 -9.25 -9.68 7.49
C GLY A 77 -9.68 -9.62 6.01
N GLN A 78 -10.11 -8.46 5.52
CA GLN A 78 -10.56 -8.27 4.14
C GLN A 78 -9.53 -7.46 3.33
N LEU A 79 -9.47 -7.74 2.02
CA LEU A 79 -8.65 -6.95 1.09
C LEU A 79 -9.28 -5.57 0.90
N VAL A 80 -8.49 -4.53 1.07
CA VAL A 80 -8.97 -3.13 0.96
C VAL A 80 -8.15 -2.34 -0.04
N LYS A 81 -8.77 -1.32 -0.64
CA LYS A 81 -8.08 -0.30 -1.42
C LYS A 81 -7.76 0.86 -0.48
N ILE A 82 -6.48 1.20 -0.35
CA ILE A 82 -6.03 2.34 0.43
C ILE A 82 -5.71 3.51 -0.50
N VAL A 83 -6.13 4.71 -0.12
CA VAL A 83 -5.87 5.97 -0.82
C VAL A 83 -5.43 7.07 0.14
N THR A 84 -4.67 8.03 -0.39
CA THR A 84 -4.26 9.28 0.26
C THR A 84 -4.72 10.47 -0.58
N VAL A 85 -4.74 11.66 0.02
CA VAL A 85 -5.14 12.90 -0.69
C VAL A 85 -4.02 13.42 -1.61
N GLN A 86 -2.77 13.10 -1.28
CA GLN A 86 -1.57 13.66 -1.92
C GLN A 86 -0.50 12.57 -2.09
N GLY A 87 0.54 12.90 -2.86
CA GLY A 87 1.78 12.12 -2.91
C GLY A 87 2.40 11.96 -1.52
N HIS A 88 3.15 10.89 -1.32
CA HIS A 88 3.54 10.45 0.02
C HIS A 88 4.88 9.72 0.04
N SER A 89 5.53 9.70 1.20
CA SER A 89 6.57 8.73 1.49
C SER A 89 5.95 7.41 1.95
N MET A 90 6.64 6.31 1.69
CA MET A 90 6.21 4.96 2.10
C MET A 90 7.39 4.19 2.68
N ALA A 91 7.20 3.63 3.88
CA ALA A 91 8.16 2.71 4.50
C ALA A 91 7.51 1.37 4.78
N ILE A 92 8.18 0.28 4.38
CA ILE A 92 7.68 -1.09 4.50
C ILE A 92 8.61 -1.85 5.45
N TYR A 93 8.02 -2.54 6.44
CA TYR A 93 8.73 -3.35 7.42
C TYR A 93 8.18 -4.77 7.43
N ASP A 94 9.06 -5.75 7.64
CA ASP A 94 8.67 -7.15 7.81
C ASP A 94 8.07 -7.41 9.20
N ALA A 95 7.62 -8.65 9.42
CA ALA A 95 7.04 -9.07 10.71
C ALA A 95 8.04 -8.99 11.88
N ASN A 96 9.35 -8.98 11.60
CA ASN A 96 10.41 -8.88 12.61
C ASN A 96 10.81 -7.43 12.90
N GLY A 97 10.22 -6.45 12.20
CA GLY A 97 10.56 -5.04 12.33
C GLY A 97 11.82 -4.63 11.55
N SER A 98 12.32 -5.48 10.63
CA SER A 98 13.37 -5.09 9.69
C SER A 98 12.76 -4.27 8.55
N GLN A 99 13.43 -3.18 8.17
CA GLN A 99 13.01 -2.40 7.01
C GLN A 99 13.21 -3.22 5.74
N VAL A 100 12.14 -3.33 4.95
CA VAL A 100 12.13 -3.97 3.63
C VAL A 100 12.47 -2.93 2.57
N ASP A 101 11.75 -1.81 2.56
CA ASP A 101 11.94 -0.75 1.56
C ASP A 101 11.53 0.64 2.10
N TYR A 102 12.03 1.68 1.45
CA TYR A 102 11.65 3.08 1.66
C TYR A 102 11.59 3.83 0.33
N ILE A 103 10.46 4.46 0.07
CA ILE A 103 10.23 5.30 -1.10
C ILE A 103 9.90 6.71 -0.62
N ALA A 104 10.74 7.68 -0.98
CA ALA A 104 10.61 9.05 -0.46
C ALA A 104 9.40 9.80 -1.04
N ASN A 105 9.00 9.47 -2.27
CA ASN A 105 7.87 10.09 -2.98
C ASN A 105 7.25 9.09 -3.97
N VAL A 106 5.97 8.76 -3.77
CA VAL A 106 5.13 7.92 -4.64
C VAL A 106 4.05 8.76 -5.32
#